data_AF-A0A1F0UM35-F1
#
_entry.id   AF-A0A1F0UM35-F1
#
_cell.length_a   1.000
_cell.length_b   1.000
_cell.length_c   1.000
_cell.angle_alpha   90.00
_cell.angle_beta   90.00
_cell.angle_gamma   90.00
#
_symmetry.space_group_name_H-M   'P 1'
#
loop_
_entity.id
_entity.type
_entity.pdbx_description
1 polymer ?
#
loop_
_entity_poly.entity_id
_entity_poly.type
_entity_poly.pdbx_seq_one_letter_code
_entity_poly.pdbx_strand_id
1 'polypeptide(L)' 'MKKTVAMLTVTLLLMGCTSQGISVINASCAGFSLISASRQDTTETLRQIKVHNDTYRTICQRGENGSAH' A
#
# COMPACT_ATOMS: atom_id res chain seq x y z
N MET A 1 -5.98 -43.95 -21.25
CA MET A 1 -6.10 -42.59 -21.82
C MET A 1 -7.22 -41.76 -21.17
N LYS A 2 -8.37 -42.32 -20.76
CA LYS A 2 -9.45 -41.53 -20.13
C LYS A 2 -9.08 -40.95 -18.74
N LYS A 3 -8.30 -41.70 -17.95
CA LYS A 3 -7.82 -41.27 -16.62
C LYS A 3 -6.79 -40.12 -16.70
N THR A 4 -5.95 -40.12 -17.74
CA THR A 4 -4.96 -39.06 -17.98
C THR A 4 -5.62 -37.77 -18.45
N VAL A 5 -6.68 -37.86 -19.26
CA VAL A 5 -7.48 -36.68 -19.67
C VAL A 5 -8.17 -36.05 -18.46
N ALA A 6 -8.77 -36.86 -17.58
CA ALA A 6 -9.43 -36.37 -16.37
C ALA A 6 -8.46 -35.71 -15.38
N MET A 7 -7.22 -36.21 -15.28
CA MET A 7 -6.20 -35.63 -14.42
C MET A 7 -5.72 -34.27 -14.95
N LEU A 8 -5.58 -34.12 -16.28
CA LEU A 8 -5.18 -32.88 -16.93
C LEU A 8 -6.24 -31.78 -16.76
N THR A 9 -7.52 -32.11 -16.93
CA THR A 9 -8.60 -31.14 -16.73
C THR A 9 -8.66 -30.64 -15.30
N VAL A 10 -8.49 -31.52 -14.31
CA VAL A 10 -8.46 -31.13 -12.90
C VAL A 10 -7.30 -30.18 -12.60
N THR A 11 -6.10 -30.44 -13.14
CA THR A 11 -4.94 -29.55 -12.93
C THR A 11 -5.13 -28.17 -13.58
N LEU A 12 -5.72 -28.11 -14.77
CA LEU A 12 -6.05 -26.83 -15.42
C LEU A 12 -7.12 -26.03 -14.66
N LEU A 13 -8.12 -26.69 -14.08
CA LEU A 13 -9.17 -26.05 -13.27
C LEU A 13 -8.60 -25.45 -11.96
N LEU A 14 -7.62 -26.11 -11.34
CA LEU A 14 -7.00 -25.65 -10.07
C LEU A 14 -6.15 -24.38 -10.24
N MET A 15 -5.55 -24.15 -11.41
CA MET A 15 -4.75 -22.94 -11.66
C MET A 15 -5.58 -21.66 -11.83
N GLY A 16 -6.88 -21.78 -12.09
CA GLY A 16 -7.79 -20.62 -12.18
C GLY A 16 -8.26 -20.07 -10.83
N CYS A 17 -8.03 -20.79 -9.73
CA CYS A 17 -8.51 -20.41 -8.39
C CYS A 17 -7.47 -19.62 -7.57
N THR A 18 -6.39 -19.13 -8.17
CA THR A 18 -5.45 -18.28 -7.43
C THR A 18 -5.99 -16.85 -7.35
N SER A 19 -6.45 -16.43 -6.18
CA SER A 19 -6.71 -15.02 -5.91
C SER A 19 -5.38 -14.25 -6.04
N GLN A 20 -5.19 -13.55 -7.15
CA GLN A 20 -4.11 -12.57 -7.26
C GLN A 20 -4.39 -11.48 -6.22
N GLY A 21 -3.60 -11.47 -5.15
CA GLY A 21 -3.65 -10.37 -4.18
C GLY A 21 -3.36 -9.08 -4.93
N ILE A 22 -4.35 -8.18 -5.02
CA ILE A 22 -4.12 -6.84 -5.52
C ILE A 22 -3.27 -6.12 -4.47
N SER A 23 -1.96 -6.13 -4.65
CA SER A 23 -1.07 -5.28 -3.88
C SER A 23 -1.18 -3.87 -4.46
N VAL A 24 -1.96 -3.01 -3.81
CA VAL A 24 -1.88 -1.58 -4.07
C VAL A 24 -0.54 -1.11 -3.51
N ILE A 25 0.42 -0.79 -4.38
CA ILE A 25 1.62 -0.08 -3.94
C ILE A 25 1.12 1.23 -3.36
N ASN A 26 1.29 1.44 -2.05
CA ASN A 26 0.97 2.70 -1.41
C ASN A 26 2.02 3.74 -1.83
N ALA A 27 1.88 4.26 -3.06
CA ALA A 27 2.78 5.23 -3.64
C ALA A 27 2.78 6.57 -2.89
N SER A 28 1.84 6.78 -1.97
CA SER A 28 1.75 7.99 -1.16
C SER A 28 3.08 8.27 -0.44
N CYS A 29 3.72 7.24 0.12
CA CYS A 29 5.00 7.43 0.81
C CYS A 29 6.19 7.65 -0.13
N ALA A 30 6.08 7.22 -1.39
CA ALA A 30 7.10 7.46 -2.42
C ALA A 30 6.94 8.84 -3.10
N GLY A 31 5.72 9.38 -3.15
CA GLY A 31 5.40 10.63 -3.82
C GLY A 31 5.32 11.87 -2.92
N PHE A 32 5.33 11.70 -1.59
CA PHE A 32 5.23 12.79 -0.63
C PHE A 32 6.37 12.75 0.40
N SER A 33 6.59 13.88 1.07
CA SER A 33 7.54 14.00 2.17
C SER A 33 6.98 14.90 3.28
N LEU A 34 7.70 14.98 4.41
CA LEU A 34 7.40 15.99 5.43
C LEU A 34 7.53 17.40 4.84
N ILE A 35 6.62 18.28 5.25
CA ILE A 35 6.60 19.69 4.86
C ILE A 35 7.14 20.52 6.03
N SER A 36 8.07 21.43 5.74
CA SER A 36 8.57 22.40 6.73
C SER A 36 7.67 23.63 6.78
N ALA A 37 7.25 24.02 7.97
CA ALA A 37 6.47 25.24 8.17
C ALA A 37 7.34 26.50 8.04
N SER A 38 6.77 27.56 7.47
CA SER A 38 7.33 28.91 7.42
C SER A 38 6.79 29.78 8.55
N ARG A 39 7.57 30.80 8.95
CA ARG A 39 7.07 31.83 9.88
C ARG A 39 6.03 32.76 9.25
N GLN A 40 5.93 32.76 7.93
CA GLN A 40 4.96 33.56 7.17
C GLN A 40 3.66 32.81 6.91
N ASP A 41 3.58 31.53 7.28
CA ASP A 41 2.39 30.73 7.06
C ASP A 41 1.21 31.26 7.87
N THR A 42 0.05 31.25 7.24
CA THR A 42 -1.21 31.53 7.94
C THR A 42 -1.53 30.40 8.91
N THR A 43 -2.39 30.66 9.89
CA THR A 43 -2.89 29.63 10.82
C THR A 43 -3.48 28.44 10.07
N GLU A 44 -4.19 28.67 8.97
CA GLU A 44 -4.81 27.60 8.18
C GLU A 44 -3.77 26.77 7.44
N THR A 45 -2.72 27.39 6.88
CA THR A 45 -1.59 26.68 6.27
C THR A 45 -0.87 25.82 7.30
N LEU A 46 -0.59 26.36 8.50
CA LEU A 46 0.04 25.60 9.58
C LEU A 46 -0.81 24.40 10.02
N ARG A 47 -2.13 24.56 10.09
CA ARG A 47 -3.06 23.47 10.39
C ARG A 47 -2.96 22.34 9.37
N GLN A 48 -2.90 22.68 8.08
CA GLN A 48 -2.78 21.70 7.00
C GLN A 48 -1.43 20.99 7.03
N ILE A 49 -0.33 21.72 7.23
CA ILE A 49 1.02 21.15 7.39
C ILE A 49 1.04 20.16 8.55
N LYS A 50 0.42 20.51 9.69
CA LYS A 50 0.31 19.61 10.84
C LYS A 50 -0.42 18.31 10.46
N VAL A 51 -1.61 18.40 9.87
CA VAL A 51 -2.40 17.22 9.49
C VAL A 51 -1.62 16.34 8.50
N HIS A 52 -1.02 16.93 7.46
CA HIS A 52 -0.20 16.19 6.49
C HIS A 52 0.95 15.45 7.15
N ASN A 53 1.75 16.15 7.97
CA ASN A 53 2.92 15.56 8.61
C ASN A 53 2.53 14.46 9.62
N ASP A 54 1.46 14.64 10.39
CA ASP A 54 0.96 13.63 11.34
C ASP A 54 0.51 12.35 10.60
N THR A 55 -0.24 12.52 9.50
CA THR A 55 -0.66 11.42 8.63
C THR A 55 0.54 10.72 7.98
N TYR A 56 1.49 11.47 7.44
CA TYR A 56 2.71 10.94 6.83
C TYR A 56 3.51 10.09 7.82
N ARG A 57 3.70 10.57 9.06
CA ARG A 57 4.41 9.80 10.09
C ARG A 57 3.68 8.51 10.45
N THR A 58 2.35 8.58 10.53
CA THR A 58 1.52 7.42 10.90
C THR A 58 1.55 6.33 9.83
N ILE A 59 1.49 6.69 8.56
CA ILE A 59 1.33 5.74 7.45
C ILE A 59 2.68 5.36 6.84
N CYS A 60 3.62 6.30 6.73
CA CYS A 60 4.86 6.13 6.00
C CYS A 60 6.07 5.84 6.87
N GLN A 61 6.18 6.43 8.07
CA GLN A 61 7.34 6.17 8.95
C GLN A 61 7.13 4.98 9.90
N ARG A 62 5.89 4.63 10.24
CA ARG A 62 5.60 3.42 11.04
C ARG A 62 6.01 2.13 10.31
N GLY A 63 6.00 2.11 8.97
CA GLY A 63 6.34 0.94 8.16
C GLY A 63 7.85 0.67 8.03
N GLU A 64 8.71 1.67 8.21
CA GLU A 64 10.16 1.52 7.97
C GLU A 64 10.93 0.87 9.14
N ASN A 65 10.36 0.84 10.36
CA ASN A 65 11.00 0.24 11.54
C ASN A 65 10.44 -1.15 11.92
N GLY A 66 9.81 -1.85 10.98
CA GLY A 66 9.46 -3.25 11.13
C GLY A 66 8.16 -3.48 11.90
N SER A 67 7.07 -3.62 11.14
CA SER A 67 6.04 -4.66 11.27
C SER A 67 4.83 -4.24 10.46
N ALA A 68 4.80 -4.68 9.20
CA ALA A 68 3.54 -4.88 8.51
C ALA A 68 2.82 -6.03 9.22
N HIS A 69 1.65 -5.75 9.78
CA HIS A 69 0.73 -6.77 10.26
C HIS A 69 -0.66 -6.48 9.73
#